data_AF-A0A8J3XZ33-F1
#
_entry.id   AF-A0A8J3XZ33-F1
#
_cell.length_a   1.000
_cell.length_b   1.000
_cell.length_c   1.000
_cell.angle_alpha   90.00
_cell.angle_beta   90.00
_cell.angle_gamma   90.00
#
_symmetry.space_group_name_H-M   'P 1'
#
loop_
_entity.id
_entity.type
_entity.pdbx_description
1 polymer ?
#
loop_
_entity_poly.entity_id
_entity_poly.type
_entity_poly.pdbx_seq_one_letter_code
_entity_poly.pdbx_strand_id
1 'polypeptide(L)' 'MGGVPLADGVPPSTSPHDAVLVELGARFSTWVCWYGSQTRQWWAMPRIPAPYLVTASAAEDLAHRIAAIEKSGA' A
#
# COMPACT_ATOMS: atom_id res chain seq x y z
N MET A 1 36.77 -26.63 5.22
CA MET A 1 35.51 -26.26 5.90
C MET A 1 35.53 -24.76 6.16
N GLY A 2 34.74 -24.00 5.42
CA GLY A 2 34.57 -22.56 5.62
C GLY A 2 33.13 -22.23 5.27
N GLY A 3 32.23 -22.38 6.24
CA GLY A 3 30.83 -22.03 6.09
C GLY A 3 30.71 -20.51 6.09
N VAL A 4 30.20 -19.95 4.99
CA VAL A 4 29.69 -18.58 4.98
C VAL A 4 28.49 -18.52 5.93
N PRO A 5 28.46 -17.65 6.95
CA PRO A 5 27.24 -17.44 7.70
C PRO A 5 26.24 -16.78 6.75
N LEU A 6 25.16 -17.51 6.47
CA LEU A 6 23.92 -16.98 5.92
C LEU A 6 23.58 -15.75 6.76
N ALA A 7 23.48 -14.58 6.14
CA ALA A 7 22.97 -13.38 6.78
C ALA A 7 21.49 -13.62 7.10
N ASP A 8 21.25 -14.28 8.23
CA ASP A 8 19.96 -14.43 8.88
C ASP A 8 19.59 -13.07 9.49
N GLY A 9 18.46 -12.52 9.04
CA GLY A 9 17.86 -11.35 9.66
C GLY A 9 18.48 -10.02 9.24
N VAL A 10 18.21 -9.59 8.01
CA VAL A 10 17.83 -8.18 7.87
C VAL A 10 16.56 -8.06 8.73
N PRO A 11 16.57 -7.34 9.88
CA PRO A 11 15.30 -7.02 10.53
C PRO A 11 14.47 -6.36 9.43
N PRO A 12 13.20 -6.72 9.23
CA PRO A 12 12.40 -5.97 8.29
C PRO A 12 12.49 -4.54 8.81
N SER A 13 13.17 -3.68 8.05
CA SER A 13 13.18 -2.26 8.29
C SER A 13 11.78 -1.84 7.88
N THR A 14 10.79 -2.25 8.69
CA THR A 14 9.38 -2.11 8.45
C THR A 14 9.15 -0.63 8.62
N SER A 15 9.33 0.07 7.51
CA SER A 15 9.01 1.48 7.45
C SER A 15 7.58 1.62 7.98
N PRO A 16 7.23 2.65 8.75
CA PRO A 16 5.87 2.82 9.25
C PRO A 16 4.84 2.76 8.11
N HIS A 17 5.25 3.15 6.90
CA HIS A 17 4.46 3.02 5.68
C HIS A 17 4.13 1.57 5.28
N ASP A 18 5.02 0.61 5.53
CA ASP A 18 4.85 -0.80 5.15
C ASP A 18 3.70 -1.45 5.93
N ALA A 19 3.64 -1.22 7.25
CA ALA A 19 2.54 -1.69 8.08
C ALA A 19 1.19 -1.14 7.61
N VAL A 20 1.16 0.14 7.20
CA VAL A 20 -0.03 0.79 6.64
C VAL A 20 -0.42 0.20 5.29
N LEU A 21 0.55 -0.11 4.42
CA LEU A 21 0.28 -0.78 3.14
C LEU A 21 -0.28 -2.20 3.33
N VAL A 22 0.23 -2.95 4.31
CA VAL A 22 -0.31 -4.27 4.66
C VAL A 22 -1.75 -4.16 5.13
N GLU A 23 -2.05 -3.19 6.00
CA GLU A 23 -3.42 -2.93 6.48
C GLU A 23 -4.37 -2.54 5.33
N LEU A 24 -3.95 -1.60 4.48
CA LEU A 24 -4.73 -1.17 3.31
C LEU A 24 -4.96 -2.32 2.34
N GLY A 25 -3.94 -3.15 2.08
CA GLY A 25 -4.05 -4.32 1.21
C GLY A 25 -4.98 -5.41 1.77
N ALA A 26 -4.98 -5.60 3.09
CA ALA A 26 -5.90 -6.52 3.76
C ALA A 26 -7.35 -6.01 3.71
N ARG A 27 -7.55 -4.69 3.83
CA ARG A 27 -8.88 -4.06 3.79
C ARG A 27 -9.44 -3.94 2.38
N PHE A 28 -8.60 -3.65 1.39
CA PHE A 28 -8.98 -3.35 0.00
C PHE A 28 -8.22 -4.26 -0.97
N SER A 29 -8.52 -5.58 -0.92
CA SER A 29 -7.81 -6.60 -1.72
C SER A 29 -7.93 -6.41 -3.25
N THR A 30 -8.97 -5.71 -3.69
CA THR A 30 -9.27 -5.31 -5.07
C THR A 30 -8.44 -4.12 -5.53
N TRP A 31 -7.65 -3.49 -4.65
CA TRP A 31 -6.82 -2.33 -4.93
C TRP A 31 -5.33 -2.64 -4.75
N VAL A 32 -4.51 -1.90 -5.47
CA VAL A 32 -3.06 -1.83 -5.28
C VAL A 32 -2.78 -0.48 -4.65
N CYS A 33 -2.21 -0.48 -3.45
CA CYS A 33 -1.83 0.73 -2.73
C CYS A 33 -0.31 0.86 -2.68
N TRP A 34 0.21 2.09 -2.76
CA TRP A 34 1.63 2.36 -2.57
C TRP A 34 1.85 3.77 -2.01
N TYR A 35 3.02 4.00 -1.41
CA TYR A 35 3.45 5.32 -0.96
C TYR A 35 4.53 5.88 -1.88
N GLY A 36 4.26 7.03 -2.48
CA GLY A 36 5.22 7.77 -3.30
C GLY A 36 6.14 8.59 -2.41
N SER A 37 7.35 8.11 -2.14
CA SER A 37 8.32 8.80 -1.26
C SER A 37 8.73 10.19 -1.77
N GLN A 38 8.79 10.39 -3.09
CA GLN A 38 9.13 11.68 -3.70
C GLN A 38 7.99 12.70 -3.58
N THR A 39 6.74 12.26 -3.76
CA THR A 39 5.56 13.12 -3.67
C THR A 39 5.01 13.22 -2.25
N ARG A 40 5.47 12.36 -1.34
CA ARG A 40 4.95 12.16 0.02
C ARG A 40 3.45 11.88 0.05
N GLN A 41 2.96 11.19 -0.97
CA GLN A 41 1.54 10.88 -1.15
C GLN A 41 1.28 9.39 -1.18
N TRP A 42 0.12 9.02 -0.66
CA TRP A 42 -0.47 7.70 -0.79
C TRP A 42 -1.23 7.61 -2.10
N TRP A 43 -1.09 6.49 -2.78
CA TRP A 43 -1.72 6.23 -4.05
C TRP A 43 -2.43 4.89 -4.02
N ALA A 44 -3.55 4.80 -4.73
CA ALA A 44 -4.25 3.55 -4.96
C ALA A 44 -4.84 3.48 -6.36
N MET A 45 -4.77 2.29 -6.95
CA MET A 45 -5.42 1.95 -8.21
C MET A 45 -6.17 0.63 -8.06
N PRO A 46 -7.33 0.44 -8.71
CA PRO A 46 -8.00 -0.85 -8.71
C PRO A 46 -7.18 -1.86 -9.52
N ARG A 47 -7.27 -3.14 -9.14
CA ARG A 47 -6.66 -4.26 -9.88
C ARG A 47 -7.43 -4.61 -11.15
N ILE A 48 -8.70 -4.22 -11.22
CA ILE A 48 -9.50 -4.31 -12.43
C ILE A 48 -9.14 -3.18 -13.39
N PRO A 49 -9.25 -3.38 -14.72
CA PRO A 49 -9.01 -2.34 -15.70
C PRO A 49 -10.10 -1.25 -15.61
N ALA A 50 -9.90 -0.30 -14.71
CA ALA A 50 -10.76 0.84 -14.50
C ALA A 50 -9.90 2.12 -14.43
N PRO A 51 -10.38 3.25 -14.98
CA PRO A 51 -9.62 4.50 -15.06
C PRO A 51 -9.62 5.28 -13.72
N TYR A 52 -9.44 4.58 -12.60
CA TYR A 52 -9.41 5.19 -11.27
C TYR A 52 -7.99 5.24 -10.74
N LEU A 53 -7.53 6.46 -10.44
CA LEU A 53 -6.31 6.69 -9.69
C LEU A 53 -6.65 7.62 -8.52
N VAL A 54 -6.42 7.12 -7.31
CA VAL A 54 -6.73 7.84 -6.08
C VAL A 54 -5.43 8.24 -5.43
N THR A 55 -5.34 9.47 -4.96
CA THR A 55 -4.21 9.99 -4.20
C THR A 55 -4.68 10.73 -2.96
N ALA A 56 -3.91 10.63 -1.88
CA ALA A 56 -4.12 11.37 -0.65
C ALA A 56 -2.79 11.65 0.07
N SER A 57 -2.73 12.70 0.89
CA SER A 57 -1.57 12.98 1.75
C SER A 57 -1.52 12.11 3.01
N ALA A 58 -2.64 11.46 3.38
CA ALA A 58 -2.76 10.57 4.53
C ALA A 58 -3.40 9.22 4.13
N ALA A 59 -2.99 8.14 4.78
CA ALA A 59 -3.47 6.80 4.49
C ALA A 59 -4.95 6.61 4.82
N GLU A 60 -5.44 7.22 5.90
CA GLU A 60 -6.86 7.19 6.27
C GLU A 60 -7.74 7.88 5.23
N ASP A 61 -7.27 9.01 4.69
CA ASP A 61 -7.99 9.73 3.62
C ASP A 61 -8.01 8.90 2.32
N LEU A 62 -6.91 8.20 2.02
CA LEU A 62 -6.89 7.23 0.91
C LEU A 62 -7.93 6.12 1.13
N ALA A 63 -7.98 5.52 2.33
CA ALA A 63 -8.95 4.48 2.67
C ALA A 63 -10.40 4.95 2.56
N HIS A 64 -10.71 6.17 3.02
CA HIS A 64 -12.05 6.75 2.88
C HIS A 64 -12.44 6.95 1.42
N ARG A 65 -11.52 7.41 0.56
CA ARG A 65 -11.78 7.58 -0.87
C ARG A 65 -12.00 6.25 -1.57
N ILE A 66 -11.18 5.24 -1.29
CA ILE A 66 -11.36 3.88 -1.83
C ILE A 66 -12.74 3.34 -1.43
N ALA A 67 -13.09 3.41 -0.14
CA ALA A 67 -14.37 2.94 0.36
C ALA A 67 -15.57 3.68 -0.27
N ALA A 68 -15.43 4.99 -0.53
CA ALA A 68 -16.45 5.77 -1.23
C ALA A 68 -16.65 5.27 -2.67
N ILE A 69 -15.57 4.97 -3.39
CA ILE A 69 -15.62 4.46 -4.77
C ILE A 69 -16.25 3.06 -4.81
N GLU A 70 -15.85 2.16 -3.90
CA GLU A 70 -16.44 0.82 -3.82
C GLU A 70 -17.94 0.85 -3.48
N LYS A 71 -18.36 1.79 -2.61
CA LYS A 71 -19.78 1.98 -2.29
C LYS A 71 -20.58 2.60 -3.43
N SER A 72 -19.95 3.44 -4.24
CA SER A 72 -20.58 4.10 -5.38
C SER A 72 -20.81 3.17 -6.58
N GLY A 73 -20.25 1.96 -6.59
CA GLY A 73 -20.56 0.93 -7.58
C GLY A 73 -20.30 1.38 -9.02
N ALA A 74 -19.03 1.42 -9.41
CA ALA A 74 -18.65 1.30 -10.82
C ALA A 74 -18.59 -0.18 -11.20
#